data_AF-A0AAD3HDH5-F1
#
_entry.id   AF-A0AAD3HDH5-F1
#
_cell.length_a   1.000
_cell.length_b   1.000
_cell.length_c   1.000
_cell.angle_alpha   90.00
_cell.angle_beta   90.00
_cell.angle_gamma   90.00
#
_symmetry.space_group_name_H-M   'P 1'
#
loop_
_entity.id
_entity.type
_entity.pdbx_description
1 polymer ?
#
loop_
_entity_poly.entity_id
_entity_poly.type
_entity_poly.pdbx_seq_one_letter_code
_entity_poly.pdbx_strand_id
1 'polypeptide(L)'
;MTRNPLDVMISNYKHERNKNLTAHCQTGDEKCIEDLKKLGTGLHLPTETLVEDLKKQFEAFAYFEKTLDEMKIHHIKTTYQKLYQQDHAEEWMRIFKFLGKGPTEGLTMDDIVNSFELAPTFQKNHNVTLSNYQEVRDLMMGTDFEGLLH
;
A
#
# COMPACT_ATOMS: atom_id res chain seq x y z
N MET A 1 2.72 2.99 -10.00
CA MET A 1 1.90 3.06 -8.77
C MET A 1 2.84 3.06 -7.58
N THR A 2 2.67 3.99 -6.64
CA THR A 2 3.41 4.01 -5.38
C THR A 2 2.50 3.62 -4.21
N ARG A 3 3.08 3.11 -3.14
CA ARG A 3 2.39 2.81 -1.87
C ARG A 3 3.17 3.48 -0.75
N ASN A 4 2.52 3.75 0.38
CA ASN A 4 3.22 4.20 1.58
C ASN A 4 4.32 3.18 1.91
N PRO A 5 5.61 3.56 1.93
CA PRO A 5 6.70 2.61 2.08
C PRO A 5 6.73 1.96 3.47
N LEU A 6 6.20 2.61 4.51
CA LEU A 6 6.02 1.96 5.81
C LEU A 6 5.02 0.81 5.72
N ASP A 7 3.89 0.99 5.01
CA ASP A 7 2.92 -0.10 4.77
C ASP A 7 3.54 -1.26 3.98
N VAL A 8 4.44 -0.95 3.03
CA VAL A 8 5.17 -1.97 2.26
C VAL A 8 6.09 -2.76 3.18
N MET A 9 6.86 -2.10 4.04
CA MET A 9 7.76 -2.77 4.99
C MET A 9 7.01 -3.66 5.97
N ILE A 10 5.93 -3.15 6.56
CA ILE A 10 5.07 -3.92 7.46
C ILE A 10 4.50 -5.15 6.73
N SER A 11 4.03 -4.97 5.50
CA SER A 11 3.49 -6.06 4.69
C SER A 11 4.54 -7.12 4.39
N ASN A 12 5.76 -6.71 4.00
CA ASN A 12 6.86 -7.63 3.73
C ASN A 12 7.27 -8.38 5.00
N TYR A 13 7.41 -7.68 6.13
CA TYR A 13 7.75 -8.28 7.41
C TYR A 13 6.73 -9.35 7.84
N LYS A 14 5.43 -9.09 7.63
CA LYS A 14 4.35 -10.07 7.86
C LYS A 14 4.56 -11.34 7.03
N HIS A 15 4.88 -11.21 5.74
CA HIS A 15 5.09 -12.35 4.84
C HIS A 15 6.40 -13.09 5.11
N GLU A 16 7.47 -12.39 5.49
CA GLU A 16 8.76 -13.01 5.85
C GLU A 16 8.63 -13.91 7.10
N ARG A 17 7.87 -13.47 8.10
CA ARG A 17 7.59 -14.25 9.31
C ARG A 17 6.66 -15.43 9.07
N ASN A 18 5.87 -15.38 8.01
CA ASN A 18 4.87 -16.39 7.68
C ASN A 18 5.03 -16.82 6.22
N LYS A 19 6.10 -17.56 5.90
CA LYS A 19 6.44 -17.93 4.51
C LYS A 19 5.36 -18.72 3.77
N ASN A 20 4.52 -19.45 4.51
CA ASN A 20 3.41 -20.23 3.96
C ASN A 20 2.08 -19.45 3.95
N LEU A 21 2.12 -18.16 4.28
CA LEU A 21 0.93 -17.33 4.33
C LEU A 21 0.41 -17.07 2.92
N THR A 22 -0.88 -17.28 2.71
CA THR A 22 -1.53 -16.86 1.47
C THR A 22 -1.40 -15.35 1.33
N ALA A 23 -1.04 -14.88 0.13
CA ALA A 23 -0.90 -13.44 -0.10
C ALA A 23 -2.26 -12.72 -0.14
N HIS A 24 -3.30 -13.44 -0.56
CA HIS A 24 -4.62 -12.89 -0.86
C HIS A 24 -5.72 -13.84 -0.42
N CYS A 25 -6.89 -13.28 -0.11
CA CYS A 25 -8.13 -14.00 0.13
C CYS A 25 -9.10 -13.70 -0.99
N GLN A 26 -9.96 -14.66 -1.32
CA GLN A 26 -11.07 -14.45 -2.25
C GLN A 26 -12.15 -13.58 -1.57
N THR A 27 -12.88 -12.81 -2.37
CA THR A 27 -14.08 -12.10 -1.89
C THR A 27 -15.08 -13.11 -1.33
N GLY A 28 -15.51 -12.90 -0.08
CA GLY A 28 -16.42 -13.80 0.65
C GLY A 28 -15.75 -14.88 1.50
N ASP A 29 -14.42 -15.07 1.44
CA ASP A 29 -13.70 -15.96 2.36
C ASP A 29 -13.41 -15.26 3.70
N GLU A 30 -14.44 -15.15 4.53
CA GLU A 30 -14.40 -14.44 5.81
C GLU A 30 -13.30 -14.98 6.74
N LYS A 31 -13.10 -16.30 6.73
CA LYS A 31 -12.10 -16.95 7.58
C LYS A 31 -10.68 -16.56 7.16
N CYS A 32 -10.38 -16.65 5.86
CA CYS A 32 -9.07 -16.22 5.35
C CYS A 32 -8.81 -14.74 5.67
N ILE A 33 -9.83 -13.89 5.50
CA ILE A 33 -9.73 -12.45 5.78
C ILE A 33 -9.42 -12.20 7.26
N GLU A 34 -10.14 -12.87 8.16
CA GLU A 34 -9.92 -12.74 9.60
C GLU A 34 -8.54 -13.26 10.03
N ASP A 35 -8.13 -14.43 9.52
CA ASP A 35 -6.81 -15.01 9.79
C ASP A 35 -5.68 -14.07 9.33
N LEU A 36 -5.77 -13.51 8.12
CA LEU A 36 -4.78 -12.56 7.61
C LEU A 36 -4.75 -11.24 8.40
N LYS A 37 -5.92 -10.74 8.82
CA LYS A 37 -6.02 -9.54 9.66
C LYS A 37 -5.39 -9.77 11.03
N LYS A 38 -5.64 -10.93 11.64
CA LYS A 38 -5.07 -11.31 12.93
C LYS A 38 -3.55 -11.44 12.86
N LEU A 39 -3.03 -12.06 11.81
CA LEU A 39 -1.58 -12.16 11.57
C LEU A 39 -0.93 -10.81 11.29
N GLY A 40 -1.69 -9.84 10.77
CA GLY A 40 -1.25 -8.46 10.59
C GLY A 40 -1.36 -7.58 11.84
N THR A 41 -1.75 -8.13 13.00
CA THR A 41 -1.94 -7.35 14.24
C THR A 41 -0.80 -7.61 15.21
N GLY A 42 -0.33 -6.56 15.90
CA GLY A 42 0.70 -6.71 16.93
C GLY A 42 2.06 -7.18 16.41
N LEU A 43 2.42 -6.80 15.18
CA LEU A 43 3.74 -7.07 14.61
C LEU A 43 4.80 -6.20 15.30
N HIS A 44 5.93 -6.79 15.66
CA HIS A 44 7.07 -6.02 16.17
C HIS A 44 8.02 -5.73 15.01
N LEU A 45 8.01 -4.50 14.48
CA LEU A 45 8.84 -4.12 13.34
C LEU A 45 10.24 -3.71 13.84
N PRO A 46 11.33 -4.32 13.34
CA PRO A 46 12.70 -3.89 13.67
C PRO A 46 12.92 -2.42 13.30
N THR A 47 13.59 -1.66 14.17
CA THR A 47 13.72 -0.20 14.07
C THR A 47 15.14 0.25 13.75
N GLU A 48 16.13 -0.64 13.86
CA GLU A 48 17.55 -0.30 13.82
C GLU A 48 18.00 0.32 12.48
N THR A 49 17.36 -0.08 11.38
CA THR A 49 17.65 0.44 10.03
C THR A 49 16.41 1.03 9.35
N LEU A 50 15.32 1.26 10.10
CA LEU A 50 14.02 1.58 9.54
C LEU A 50 14.05 2.86 8.69
N VAL A 51 14.66 3.92 9.22
CA VAL A 51 14.75 5.21 8.52
C VAL A 51 15.66 5.12 7.29
N GLU A 52 16.82 4.46 7.41
CA GLU A 52 17.70 4.26 6.26
C GLU A 52 17.02 3.45 5.16
N ASP A 53 16.27 2.40 5.52
CA ASP A 53 15.59 1.55 4.56
C ASP A 53 14.39 2.26 3.91
N LEU A 54 13.68 3.13 4.65
CA LEU A 54 12.63 3.99 4.10
C LEU A 54 13.21 4.97 3.08
N LYS A 55 14.37 5.55 3.40
CA LYS A 55 15.10 6.45 2.49
C LYS A 55 15.51 5.74 1.21
N LYS A 56 16.11 4.54 1.30
CA LYS A 56 16.48 3.74 0.13
C LYS A 56 15.27 3.45 -0.76
N GLN A 57 14.13 3.08 -0.18
CA GLN A 57 12.91 2.83 -0.96
C GLN A 57 12.42 4.10 -1.66
N PHE A 58 12.39 5.23 -0.95
CA PHE A 58 11.97 6.51 -1.53
C PHE A 58 12.89 6.94 -2.68
N GLU A 59 14.20 6.85 -2.49
CA GLU A 59 15.21 7.17 -3.52
C GLU A 59 15.08 6.24 -4.74
N ALA A 60 14.82 4.95 -4.52
CA ALA A 60 14.61 3.99 -5.61
C ALA A 60 13.37 4.34 -6.46
N PHE A 61 12.26 4.73 -5.81
CA PHE A 61 11.06 5.17 -6.54
C PHE A 61 11.31 6.48 -7.29
N ALA A 62 11.92 7.47 -6.65
CA ALA A 62 12.25 8.74 -7.30
C ALA A 62 13.18 8.55 -8.51
N TYR A 63 14.17 7.66 -8.37
CA TYR A 63 15.05 7.29 -9.47
C TYR A 63 14.28 6.66 -10.63
N PHE A 64 13.41 5.69 -10.36
CA PHE A 64 12.61 5.03 -11.39
C PHE A 64 11.71 6.02 -12.14
N GLU A 65 11.03 6.91 -11.44
CA GLU A 65 10.20 7.95 -12.09
C GLU A 65 11.04 8.87 -12.97
N LYS A 66 12.19 9.33 -12.46
CA LYS A 66 13.12 10.17 -13.21
C LYS A 66 13.60 9.47 -14.49
N THR A 67 13.92 8.17 -14.41
CA THR A 67 14.31 7.39 -15.59
C THR A 67 13.19 7.30 -16.63
N LEU A 68 11.93 7.10 -16.22
CA LEU A 68 10.81 7.10 -17.15
C LEU A 68 10.65 8.45 -17.85
N ASP A 69 10.79 9.55 -17.10
CA ASP A 69 10.73 10.92 -17.62
C ASP A 69 11.88 11.19 -18.62
N GLU A 70 13.12 10.83 -18.28
CA GLU A 70 14.31 10.99 -19.13
C GLU A 70 14.23 10.18 -20.42
N MET A 71 13.68 8.96 -20.34
CA MET A 71 13.43 8.09 -21.49
C MET A 71 12.22 8.51 -22.33
N LYS A 72 11.50 9.58 -21.92
CA LYS A 72 10.26 10.05 -22.56
C LYS A 72 9.21 8.95 -22.69
N ILE A 73 9.20 8.02 -21.74
CA ILE A 73 8.20 6.96 -21.68
C ILE A 73 6.93 7.58 -21.13
N HIS A 74 5.86 7.56 -21.93
CA HIS A 74 4.55 8.03 -21.47
C HIS A 74 4.04 7.11 -20.36
N HIS A 75 3.77 7.67 -19.18
CA HIS A 75 3.36 6.91 -18.01
C HIS A 75 2.38 7.72 -17.15
N ILE A 76 1.70 7.03 -16.23
CA ILE A 76 0.76 7.62 -15.27
C ILE A 76 1.25 7.39 -13.84
N LYS A 77 1.20 8.44 -13.02
CA LYS A 77 1.58 8.41 -11.60
C LYS A 77 0.34 8.32 -10.72
N THR A 78 0.19 7.24 -9.97
CA THR A 78 -0.95 6.98 -9.07
C THR A 78 -0.47 6.33 -7.76
N THR A 79 -1.28 6.38 -6.72
CA THR A 79 -0.98 5.78 -5.42
C THR A 79 -1.97 4.66 -5.09
N TYR A 80 -1.53 3.69 -4.30
CA TYR A 80 -2.37 2.63 -3.77
C TYR A 80 -3.58 3.20 -3.02
N GLN A 81 -3.38 4.26 -2.24
CA GLN A 81 -4.44 4.91 -1.47
C GLN A 81 -5.54 5.48 -2.36
N LYS A 82 -5.17 6.16 -3.46
CA LYS A 82 -6.14 6.70 -4.41
C LYS A 82 -6.93 5.60 -5.13
N LEU A 83 -6.33 4.43 -5.33
CA LEU A 83 -6.99 3.33 -6.03
C LEU A 83 -7.87 2.48 -5.12
N TYR A 84 -7.51 2.30 -3.85
CA TYR A 84 -8.10 1.27 -3.00
C TYR A 84 -8.60 1.74 -1.62
N GLN A 85 -8.25 2.95 -1.16
CA GLN A 85 -8.56 3.40 0.20
C GLN A 85 -9.35 4.72 0.27
N GLN A 86 -9.42 5.45 -0.84
CA GLN A 86 -10.12 6.73 -0.96
C GLN A 86 -11.29 6.57 -1.95
N ASP A 87 -12.33 7.39 -1.78
CA ASP A 87 -13.50 7.38 -2.67
C ASP A 87 -13.21 8.11 -3.99
N HIS A 88 -12.25 7.57 -4.76
CA HIS A 88 -11.59 8.26 -5.87
C HIS A 88 -11.74 7.45 -7.17
N ALA A 89 -12.97 7.10 -7.56
CA ALA A 89 -13.23 6.38 -8.82
C ALA A 89 -12.69 7.13 -10.06
N GLU A 90 -12.57 8.46 -9.97
CA GLU A 90 -11.89 9.32 -10.95
C GLU A 90 -10.45 8.92 -11.26
N GLU A 91 -9.71 8.39 -10.28
CA GLU A 91 -8.34 7.93 -10.48
C GLU A 91 -8.32 6.69 -11.40
N TRP A 92 -9.30 5.79 -11.24
CA TRP A 92 -9.51 4.66 -12.14
C TRP A 92 -9.93 5.11 -13.54
N MET A 93 -10.86 6.06 -13.64
CA MET A 93 -11.25 6.65 -14.94
C MET A 93 -10.05 7.29 -15.65
N ARG A 94 -9.14 7.93 -14.90
CA ARG A 94 -7.90 8.50 -15.44
C ARG A 94 -6.98 7.41 -16.00
N ILE A 95 -6.86 6.27 -15.32
CA ILE A 95 -6.11 5.09 -15.81
C ILE A 95 -6.77 4.52 -17.08
N PHE A 96 -8.08 4.31 -17.08
CA PHE A 96 -8.81 3.80 -18.25
C PHE A 96 -8.66 4.71 -19.47
N LYS A 97 -8.75 6.03 -19.26
CA LYS A 97 -8.48 7.03 -20.29
C LYS A 97 -7.04 6.94 -20.82
N PHE A 98 -6.05 6.81 -19.94
CA PHE A 98 -4.64 6.66 -20.33
C PHE A 98 -4.40 5.38 -21.16
N LEU A 99 -5.04 4.27 -20.80
CA LEU A 99 -4.94 2.99 -21.51
C LEU A 99 -5.77 2.95 -22.81
N GLY A 100 -6.69 3.89 -23.01
CA GLY A 100 -7.65 3.86 -24.11
C GLY A 100 -8.65 2.70 -24.02
N LYS A 101 -8.89 2.18 -22.81
CA LYS A 101 -9.76 1.02 -22.56
C LYS A 101 -10.51 1.17 -21.24
N GLY A 102 -11.79 0.82 -21.24
CA GLY A 102 -12.63 0.84 -20.03
C GLY A 102 -13.48 2.12 -19.90
N PRO A 103 -14.25 2.25 -18.82
CA PRO A 103 -15.12 3.39 -18.59
C PRO A 103 -14.30 4.65 -18.24
N THR A 104 -14.60 5.76 -18.90
CA THR A 104 -13.94 7.06 -18.64
C THR A 104 -14.85 8.06 -17.92
N GLU A 105 -16.12 7.74 -17.75
CA GLU A 105 -17.15 8.55 -17.10
C GLU A 105 -18.14 7.64 -16.36
N GLY A 106 -18.79 8.17 -15.32
CA GLY A 106 -19.88 7.49 -14.61
C GLY A 106 -19.47 6.26 -13.78
N LEU A 107 -18.17 6.03 -13.57
CA LEU A 107 -17.68 4.94 -12.73
C LEU A 107 -17.77 5.33 -11.25
N THR A 108 -18.31 4.44 -10.42
CA THR A 108 -18.34 4.60 -8.95
C THR A 108 -17.34 3.68 -8.27
N MET A 109 -17.00 3.95 -7.00
CA MET A 109 -16.17 3.02 -6.23
C MET A 109 -16.86 1.69 -5.96
N ASP A 110 -18.19 1.67 -5.87
CA ASP A 110 -18.96 0.43 -5.73
C ASP A 110 -18.77 -0.47 -6.97
N ASP A 111 -18.82 0.09 -8.18
CA ASP A 111 -18.55 -0.66 -9.41
C ASP A 111 -17.15 -1.29 -9.40
N ILE A 112 -16.16 -0.54 -8.91
CA ILE A 112 -14.76 -0.96 -8.85
C ILE A 112 -14.58 -2.06 -7.80
N VAL A 113 -15.10 -1.85 -6.59
CA VAL A 113 -14.99 -2.82 -5.49
C VAL A 113 -15.70 -4.12 -5.86
N ASN A 114 -16.88 -4.04 -6.48
CA ASN A 114 -17.63 -5.21 -6.93
C ASN A 114 -16.94 -5.96 -8.08
N SER A 115 -15.96 -5.33 -8.75
CA SER A 115 -15.17 -5.98 -9.80
C SER A 115 -13.98 -6.80 -9.26
N PHE A 116 -13.61 -6.66 -7.98
CA PHE A 116 -12.48 -7.37 -7.41
C PHE A 116 -12.82 -8.79 -6.97
N GLU A 117 -12.04 -9.75 -7.45
CA GLU A 117 -12.09 -11.14 -7.01
C GLU A 117 -11.42 -11.36 -5.64
N LEU A 118 -10.55 -10.42 -5.23
CA LEU A 118 -9.74 -10.52 -4.02
C LEU A 118 -10.21 -9.53 -2.95
N ALA A 119 -10.29 -10.00 -1.72
CA ALA A 119 -10.67 -9.20 -0.57
C ALA A 119 -9.48 -8.43 0.03
N PRO A 120 -9.70 -7.20 0.53
CA PRO A 120 -8.70 -6.45 1.28
C PRO A 120 -8.45 -7.09 2.65
N THR A 121 -7.19 -7.39 2.95
CA THR A 121 -6.77 -8.06 4.18
C THR A 121 -5.77 -7.24 5.00
N PHE A 122 -5.60 -5.96 4.66
CA PHE A 122 -4.73 -5.05 5.37
C PHE A 122 -5.40 -4.47 6.63
N GLN A 123 -4.59 -4.13 7.62
CA GLN A 123 -5.00 -3.33 8.77
C GLN A 123 -4.82 -1.85 8.44
N LYS A 124 -5.78 -1.02 8.86
CA LYS A 124 -5.80 0.40 8.48
C LYS A 124 -4.86 1.27 9.33
N ASN A 125 -4.71 0.95 10.62
CA ASN A 125 -4.00 1.80 11.56
C ASN A 125 -2.71 1.12 12.03
N HIS A 126 -1.60 1.85 12.03
CA HIS A 126 -0.30 1.34 12.46
C HIS A 126 -0.27 1.03 13.95
N ASN A 127 -1.04 1.74 14.77
CA ASN A 127 -1.13 1.46 16.21
C ASN A 127 -1.79 0.11 16.56
N VAL A 128 -2.63 -0.43 15.67
CA VAL A 128 -3.18 -1.80 15.78
C VAL A 128 -2.20 -2.81 15.19
N THR A 129 -1.58 -2.42 14.08
CA THR A 129 -0.70 -3.28 13.29
C THR A 129 0.62 -3.57 14.01
N LEU A 130 1.15 -2.59 14.74
CA LEU A 130 2.49 -2.63 15.33
C LEU A 130 2.44 -2.69 16.85
N SER A 131 3.05 -3.72 17.44
CA SER A 131 3.19 -3.82 18.90
C SER A 131 4.19 -2.81 19.47
N ASN A 132 5.16 -2.37 18.66
CA ASN A 132 6.11 -1.30 19.01
C ASN A 132 5.81 0.02 18.29
N TYR A 133 4.52 0.32 18.05
CA TYR A 133 4.11 1.55 17.35
C TYR A 133 4.72 2.82 17.93
N GLN A 134 4.80 2.94 19.27
CA GLN A 134 5.33 4.14 19.91
C GLN A 134 6.82 4.37 19.57
N GLU A 135 7.62 3.30 19.54
CA GLU A 135 9.03 3.36 19.16
C GLU A 135 9.19 3.77 17.68
N VAL A 136 8.41 3.15 16.79
CA VAL A 136 8.40 3.49 15.36
C VAL A 136 7.98 4.94 15.16
N ARG A 137 6.94 5.39 15.86
CA ARG A 137 6.49 6.78 15.84
C ARG A 137 7.60 7.72 16.26
N ASP A 138 8.21 7.50 17.43
CA ASP A 138 9.24 8.38 17.98
C ASP A 138 10.47 8.47 17.06
N LEU A 139 10.82 7.37 16.39
CA LEU A 139 11.90 7.35 15.40
C LEU A 139 11.57 8.18 14.14
N MET A 140 10.31 8.23 13.74
CA MET A 140 9.87 8.91 12.51
C MET A 140 9.51 10.37 12.72
N MET A 141 9.12 10.77 13.93
CA MET A 141 8.79 12.15 14.27
C MET A 141 9.96 13.09 13.96
N GLY A 142 9.68 14.20 13.26
CA GLY A 142 10.70 15.18 12.87
C GLY A 142 11.58 14.76 11.69
N THR A 143 11.30 13.63 11.06
CA THR A 143 11.94 13.20 9.80
C THR A 143 11.03 13.46 8.60
N ASP A 144 11.56 13.36 7.39
CA ASP A 144 10.76 13.44 6.14
C ASP A 144 9.71 12.32 6.03
N PHE A 145 9.77 11.30 6.89
CA PHE A 145 8.88 10.14 6.88
C PHE A 145 7.73 10.24 7.89
N GLU A 146 7.65 11.29 8.71
CA GLU A 146 6.57 11.45 9.70
C GLU A 146 5.17 11.28 9.09
N GLY A 147 4.96 11.82 7.88
CA GLY A 147 3.68 11.73 7.16
C GLY A 147 3.28 10.32 6.69
N LEU A 148 4.12 9.31 6.91
CA LEU A 148 3.78 7.91 6.63
C LEU A 148 2.95 7.27 7.75
N LEU A 149 3.01 7.81 8.97
CA LEU A 149 2.28 7.29 10.12
C LEU A 149 0.78 7.56 9.99
N HIS A 150 -0.04 6.54 10.26
CA HIS A 150 -1.50 6.66 10.34
C HIS A 150 -2.17 5.59 11.21
#